data_AF-A0AAV4H2X1-F1
#
_entry.id   AF-A0AAV4H2X1-F1
#
_cell.length_a   1.000
_cell.length_b   1.000
_cell.length_c   1.000
_cell.angle_alpha   90.00
_cell.angle_beta   90.00
_cell.angle_gamma   90.00
#
_symmetry.space_group_name_H-M   'P 1'
#
loop_
_entity.id
_entity.type
_entity.pdbx_description
1 polymer ?
#
loop_
_entity_poly.entity_id
_entity_poly.type
_entity_poly.pdbx_seq_one_letter_code
_entity_poly.pdbx_strand_id
1 'polypeptide(L)'
;MKRINTNSKNEEIFNHAAPIYTEALKRSGFNQNFKFNKDKEENNKNKEDRKKRSRKITWFNPPFSYSVSTNVAKTFLSMIDRHFPKTNKLHKIFNRNTVKVSYSCKRNVNLTIQNHNKKLLQQHRN
;
A
#
# COMPACT_ATOMS: atom_id res chain seq x y z
N MET A 1 23.09 -13.89 16.56
CA MET A 1 22.17 -12.74 16.35
C MET A 1 22.63 -11.86 15.19
N LYS A 2 21.91 -11.83 14.06
CA LYS A 2 22.26 -11.04 12.86
C LYS A 2 21.83 -9.55 12.93
N ARG A 3 21.14 -9.15 14.00
CA ARG A 3 20.23 -7.99 14.05
C ARG A 3 20.93 -6.62 14.14
N ILE A 4 21.98 -6.48 14.96
CA ILE A 4 22.75 -5.23 15.04
C ILE A 4 23.50 -4.97 13.71
N ASN A 5 24.19 -6.00 13.20
CA ASN A 5 24.82 -5.96 11.88
C ASN A 5 23.82 -5.84 10.70
N THR A 6 22.51 -6.00 10.88
CA THR A 6 21.53 -5.69 9.81
C THR A 6 20.97 -4.28 9.92
N ASN A 7 21.01 -3.68 11.10
CA ASN A 7 20.45 -2.36 11.36
C ASN A 7 21.49 -1.24 11.20
N SER A 8 22.77 -1.54 11.43
CA SER A 8 23.88 -0.60 11.21
C SER A 8 24.25 -0.54 9.73
N LYS A 9 24.34 0.68 9.19
CA LYS A 9 24.67 0.93 7.78
C LYS A 9 26.19 1.00 7.52
N ASN A 10 26.95 1.45 8.52
CA ASN A 10 28.41 1.59 8.49
C ASN A 10 29.02 1.14 9.83
N GLU A 11 30.34 1.02 9.86
CA GLU A 11 31.12 0.59 11.04
C GLU A 11 30.94 1.55 12.23
N GLU A 12 30.82 2.85 11.97
CA GLU A 12 30.69 3.88 13.01
C GLU A 12 29.36 3.77 13.77
N ILE A 13 28.22 3.65 13.06
CA ILE A 13 26.90 3.44 13.67
C ILE A 13 26.86 2.10 14.41
N PHE A 14 27.58 1.08 13.92
CA PHE A 14 27.72 -0.19 14.62
C PHE A 14 28.46 -0.03 15.94
N ASN A 15 29.61 0.63 15.95
CA ASN A 15 30.42 0.82 17.16
C ASN A 15 29.69 1.63 18.22
N HIS A 16 28.89 2.62 17.82
CA HIS A 16 28.04 3.36 18.75
C HIS A 16 26.92 2.50 19.36
N ALA A 17 26.28 1.64 18.56
CA ALA A 17 25.18 0.79 19.02
C ALA A 17 25.65 -0.44 19.80
N ALA A 18 26.82 -1.00 19.46
CA ALA A 18 27.36 -2.23 20.02
C ALA A 18 27.36 -2.27 21.56
N PRO A 19 27.89 -1.28 22.30
CA PRO A 19 27.96 -1.34 23.76
C PRO A 19 26.58 -1.51 24.40
N ILE A 20 25.57 -0.77 23.93
CA ILE A 20 24.20 -0.83 24.46
C ILE A 20 23.62 -2.25 24.36
N TYR A 21 23.78 -2.89 23.19
CA TYR A 21 23.32 -4.27 23.01
C TYR A 21 24.12 -5.27 23.83
N THR A 22 25.43 -5.04 23.98
CA THR A 22 26.33 -5.92 24.74
C THR A 22 25.97 -5.90 26.22
N GLU A 23 25.69 -4.72 26.78
CA GLU A 23 25.23 -4.57 28.16
C GLU A 23 23.88 -5.26 28.40
N ALA A 24 22.91 -5.09 27.50
CA ALA A 24 21.61 -5.73 27.62
C ALA A 24 21.71 -7.27 27.61
N LEU A 25 22.59 -7.84 26.77
CA LEU A 25 22.86 -9.27 26.76
C LEU A 25 23.57 -9.74 28.03
N LYS A 26 24.58 -8.98 28.51
CA LYS A 26 25.27 -9.29 29.76
C LYS A 26 24.31 -9.34 30.94
N ARG A 27 23.39 -8.36 31.04
CA ARG A 27 22.31 -8.34 32.05
C ARG A 27 21.37 -9.55 31.94
N SER A 28 21.26 -10.13 30.74
CA SER A 28 20.44 -11.31 30.47
C SER A 28 21.22 -12.63 30.62
N GLY A 29 22.47 -12.59 31.12
CA GLY A 29 23.32 -13.77 31.31
C GLY A 29 24.05 -14.27 30.06
N PHE A 30 24.03 -13.51 28.96
CA PHE A 30 24.70 -13.89 27.72
C PHE A 30 26.00 -13.10 27.51
N ASN A 31 27.12 -13.81 27.38
CA ASN A 31 28.43 -13.23 27.05
C ASN A 31 28.75 -13.46 25.57
N GLN A 32 28.17 -12.65 24.69
CA GLN A 32 28.42 -12.69 23.26
C GLN A 32 29.15 -11.43 22.81
N ASN A 33 30.25 -11.59 22.05
CA ASN A 33 31.01 -10.48 21.50
C ASN A 33 30.54 -10.16 20.07
N PHE A 34 30.29 -8.89 19.77
CA PHE A 34 29.82 -8.46 18.45
C PHE A 34 31.00 -7.99 17.59
N LYS A 35 31.08 -8.47 16.35
CA LYS A 35 32.02 -7.99 15.34
C LYS A 35 31.26 -7.38 14.17
N PHE A 36 31.73 -6.25 13.65
CA PHE A 36 31.17 -5.65 12.45
C PHE A 36 31.45 -6.57 11.25
N ASN A 37 30.43 -6.82 10.42
CA ASN A 37 30.57 -7.66 9.23
C ASN A 37 30.69 -6.77 7.98
N LYS A 38 31.91 -6.66 7.44
CA LYS A 38 32.23 -5.85 6.26
C LYS A 38 31.67 -6.45 4.95
N ASP A 39 31.58 -7.77 4.87
CA ASP A 39 31.05 -8.49 3.69
C ASP A 39 29.60 -8.13 3.33
N LYS A 40 28.85 -7.54 4.28
CA LYS A 40 27.49 -7.04 4.02
C LYS A 40 27.43 -5.76 3.21
N GLU A 41 28.47 -4.91 3.24
CA GLU A 41 28.47 -3.68 2.45
C GLU A 41 28.51 -4.00 0.95
N GLU A 42 29.25 -5.04 0.54
CA GLU A 42 29.31 -5.50 -0.85
C GLU A 42 28.03 -6.24 -1.28
N ASN A 43 27.48 -7.09 -0.41
CA ASN A 43 26.29 -7.91 -0.74
C ASN A 43 24.96 -7.11 -0.80
N ASN A 44 24.91 -5.87 -0.29
CA ASN A 44 23.70 -5.05 -0.36
C ASN A 44 23.45 -4.44 -1.76
N LYS A 45 24.46 -4.41 -2.65
CA LYS A 45 24.27 -3.96 -4.05
C LYS A 45 23.39 -4.92 -4.85
N ASN A 46 23.42 -6.22 -4.53
CA ASN A 46 22.64 -7.26 -5.23
C ASN A 46 21.22 -7.47 -4.67
N LYS A 47 20.74 -6.56 -3.82
CA LYS A 47 19.44 -6.67 -3.12
C LYS A 47 18.30 -5.96 -3.85
N GLU A 48 18.42 -5.82 -5.17
CA GLU A 48 17.37 -5.27 -6.04
C GLU A 48 16.17 -6.21 -6.18
N ASP A 49 16.31 -7.47 -5.77
CA ASP A 49 15.20 -8.40 -5.55
C ASP A 49 14.41 -8.07 -4.27
N ARG A 50 13.98 -6.81 -4.13
CA ARG A 50 12.91 -6.46 -3.20
C ARG A 50 11.67 -7.21 -3.69
N LYS A 51 11.37 -8.37 -3.08
CA LYS A 51 10.15 -9.15 -3.31
C LYS A 51 8.98 -8.19 -3.52
N LYS A 52 8.50 -8.07 -4.77
CA LYS A 52 7.31 -7.26 -5.11
C LYS A 52 6.16 -7.85 -4.31
N ARG A 53 5.83 -7.21 -3.19
CA ARG A 53 4.78 -7.70 -2.29
C ARG A 53 3.45 -7.48 -3.01
N SER A 54 2.91 -8.52 -3.63
CA SER A 54 1.60 -8.47 -4.26
C SER A 54 0.55 -8.21 -3.18
N ARG A 55 -0.33 -7.24 -3.45
CA ARG A 55 -1.46 -6.97 -2.54
C ARG A 55 -2.54 -8.01 -2.79
N LYS A 56 -3.11 -8.57 -1.73
CA LYS A 56 -4.31 -9.41 -1.83
C LYS A 56 -5.49 -8.47 -2.12
N ILE A 57 -5.99 -8.48 -3.35
CA ILE A 57 -7.12 -7.65 -3.79
C ILE A 57 -8.42 -8.45 -3.65
N THR A 58 -9.41 -7.86 -2.98
CA THR A 58 -10.79 -8.34 -2.95
C THR A 58 -11.63 -7.52 -3.91
N TRP A 59 -12.36 -8.19 -4.80
CA TRP A 59 -13.24 -7.54 -5.76
C TRP A 59 -14.69 -7.62 -5.28
N PHE A 60 -15.35 -6.47 -5.24
CA PHE A 60 -16.79 -6.37 -5.10
C PHE A 60 -17.41 -6.19 -6.49
N ASN A 61 -18.11 -7.23 -6.94
CA ASN A 61 -18.77 -7.26 -8.24
C ASN A 61 -20.27 -7.56 -8.05
N PRO A 62 -21.07 -6.56 -7.64
CA PRO A 62 -22.49 -6.78 -7.47
C PRO A 62 -23.18 -7.01 -8.83
N PRO A 63 -24.32 -7.73 -8.85
CA PRO A 63 -25.07 -7.98 -10.08
C PRO A 63 -25.49 -6.67 -10.73
N PHE A 64 -25.31 -6.56 -12.05
CA PHE A 64 -25.68 -5.38 -12.82
C PHE A 64 -27.20 -5.16 -12.79
N SER A 65 -27.61 -3.93 -12.53
CA SER A 65 -29.00 -3.49 -12.68
C SER A 65 -29.08 -2.15 -13.40
N TYR A 66 -29.93 -2.09 -14.43
CA TYR A 66 -30.16 -0.88 -15.22
C TYR A 66 -30.95 0.19 -14.46
N SER A 67 -31.80 -0.20 -13.51
CA SER A 67 -32.59 0.72 -12.70
C SER A 67 -31.76 1.47 -11.66
N VAL A 68 -30.53 1.03 -11.42
CA VAL A 68 -29.64 1.64 -10.43
C VAL A 68 -28.99 2.89 -11.01
N SER A 69 -29.58 4.04 -10.72
CA SER A 69 -29.03 5.37 -11.04
C SER A 69 -27.90 5.79 -10.09
N THR A 70 -27.80 5.15 -8.92
CA THR A 70 -26.83 5.51 -7.89
C THR A 70 -25.42 5.09 -8.29
N ASN A 71 -24.42 5.91 -7.93
CA ASN A 71 -23.03 5.55 -8.10
C ASN A 71 -22.61 4.53 -7.03
N VAL A 72 -22.91 3.26 -7.27
CA VAL A 72 -22.68 2.14 -6.35
C VAL A 72 -21.23 2.09 -5.89
N ALA A 73 -20.27 2.28 -6.79
CA ALA A 73 -18.84 2.25 -6.45
C ALA A 73 -18.47 3.36 -5.45
N LYS A 74 -18.95 4.59 -5.68
CA LYS A 74 -18.72 5.71 -4.76
C LYS A 74 -19.33 5.43 -3.38
N THR A 75 -20.59 4.99 -3.35
CA THR A 75 -21.30 4.71 -2.10
C THR A 75 -20.62 3.60 -1.32
N PHE A 76 -20.29 2.48 -1.97
CA PHE A 76 -19.62 1.35 -1.35
C PHE A 76 -18.24 1.72 -0.80
N LEU A 77 -17.40 2.42 -1.59
CA LEU A 77 -16.07 2.84 -1.11
C LEU A 77 -16.16 3.84 0.05
N SER A 78 -17.18 4.69 0.08
CA SER A 78 -17.44 5.58 1.22
C SER A 78 -17.80 4.79 2.48
N MET A 79 -18.53 3.68 2.36
CA MET A 79 -18.82 2.80 3.50
C MET A 79 -17.54 2.13 4.01
N ILE A 80 -16.65 1.71 3.11
CA ILE A 80 -15.34 1.14 3.50
C ILE A 80 -14.55 2.15 4.34
N ASP A 81 -14.44 3.40 3.89
CA ASP A 81 -13.69 4.42 4.63
C ASP A 81 -14.33 4.73 6.00
N ARG A 82 -15.67 4.76 6.06
CA ARG A 82 -16.43 5.06 7.28
C ARG A 82 -16.31 3.95 8.33
N HIS A 83 -16.46 2.69 7.92
CA HIS A 83 -16.54 1.55 8.85
C HIS A 83 -15.19 0.90 9.15
N PHE A 84 -14.20 1.08 8.26
CA PHE A 84 -12.84 0.59 8.44
C PHE A 84 -11.83 1.75 8.45
N PRO A 85 -11.93 2.72 9.39
CA PRO A 85 -10.91 3.73 9.58
C PRO A 85 -9.60 3.09 10.07
N LYS A 86 -8.47 3.82 10.01
CA LYS A 86 -7.13 3.31 10.39
C LYS A 86 -7.05 2.69 11.79
N THR A 87 -7.92 3.12 12.70
CA THR A 87 -8.02 2.62 14.08
C THR A 87 -8.70 1.25 14.17
N ASN A 88 -9.45 0.85 13.14
CA ASN A 88 -10.13 -0.44 13.10
C ASN A 88 -9.11 -1.57 12.86
N LYS A 89 -9.22 -2.65 13.64
CA LYS A 89 -8.38 -3.86 13.53
C LYS A 89 -8.37 -4.45 12.11
N LEU A 90 -9.48 -4.33 11.38
CA LEU A 90 -9.65 -4.86 10.02
C LEU A 90 -9.23 -3.90 8.91
N HIS A 91 -8.81 -2.67 9.22
CA HIS A 91 -8.40 -1.68 8.21
C HIS A 91 -7.31 -2.21 7.27
N LYS A 92 -6.40 -3.05 7.79
CA LYS A 92 -5.34 -3.66 6.97
C LYS A 92 -5.89 -4.57 5.86
N ILE A 93 -7.07 -5.14 6.06
CA ILE A 93 -7.75 -6.05 5.14
C ILE A 93 -8.74 -5.28 4.25
N PHE A 94 -9.56 -4.40 4.84
CA PHE A 94 -10.56 -3.62 4.14
C PHE A 94 -10.16 -2.15 4.08
N ASN A 95 -9.54 -1.75 2.97
CA ASN A 95 -9.20 -0.37 2.65
C ASN A 95 -9.19 -0.17 1.12
N ARG A 96 -9.05 1.08 0.66
CA ARG A 96 -9.03 1.43 -0.78
C ARG A 96 -7.90 0.78 -1.58
N ASN A 97 -6.84 0.31 -0.93
CA ASN A 97 -5.72 -0.37 -1.58
C ASN A 97 -5.95 -1.87 -1.76
N THR A 98 -6.83 -2.46 -0.94
CA THR A 98 -7.10 -3.91 -0.92
C THR A 98 -8.48 -4.27 -1.47
N VAL A 99 -9.45 -3.36 -1.45
CA VAL A 99 -10.80 -3.59 -1.98
C VAL A 99 -11.00 -2.76 -3.25
N LYS A 100 -11.50 -3.41 -4.30
CA LYS A 100 -11.82 -2.79 -5.60
C LYS A 100 -13.27 -3.12 -5.97
N VAL A 101 -13.90 -2.22 -6.72
CA VAL A 101 -15.28 -2.36 -7.18
C VAL A 101 -15.28 -2.42 -8.70
N SER A 102 -15.91 -3.43 -9.27
CA SER A 102 -16.06 -3.60 -10.72
C SER A 102 -17.51 -3.44 -11.16
N TYR A 103 -18.17 -2.36 -10.71
CA TYR A 103 -19.54 -2.03 -11.11
C TYR A 103 -19.54 -0.82 -12.05
N SER A 104 -19.83 -1.05 -13.33
CA SER A 104 -19.92 0.00 -14.34
C SER A 104 -21.38 0.40 -14.55
N CYS A 105 -21.78 1.56 -14.03
CA CYS A 105 -22.99 2.22 -14.54
C CYS A 105 -22.62 2.81 -15.90
N LYS A 106 -23.18 2.31 -17.00
CA LYS A 106 -23.02 2.96 -18.31
C LYS A 106 -23.39 4.44 -18.16
N ARG A 107 -22.60 5.36 -18.73
CA ARG A 107 -22.99 6.77 -18.78
C ARG A 107 -24.35 6.88 -19.46
N ASN A 108 -25.17 7.84 -19.01
CA ASN A 108 -26.45 8.11 -19.66
C ASN A 108 -26.17 8.40 -21.16
N VAL A 109 -26.66 7.51 -22.02
CA VAL A 109 -26.43 7.58 -23.47
C VAL A 109 -27.05 8.85 -24.05
N ASN A 110 -28.20 9.29 -23.53
CA ASN A 110 -28.84 10.55 -23.91
C ASN A 110 -27.93 11.74 -23.58
N LEU A 111 -27.38 11.79 -22.36
CA LEU A 111 -26.42 12.82 -21.97
C LEU A 111 -25.17 12.82 -22.86
N THR A 112 -24.71 11.64 -23.28
CA THR A 112 -23.54 11.50 -24.16
C THR A 112 -23.85 12.09 -25.55
N ILE A 113 -25.01 11.77 -26.11
CA ILE A 113 -25.49 12.32 -27.39
C ILE A 113 -25.68 13.84 -27.30
N GLN A 114 -26.33 14.34 -26.24
CA GLN A 114 -26.54 15.78 -26.03
C GLN A 114 -25.22 16.56 -25.98
N ASN A 115 -24.24 16.06 -25.22
CA ASN A 115 -22.93 16.69 -25.12
C ASN A 115 -22.18 16.70 -26.46
N HIS A 116 -22.30 15.62 -27.24
CA HIS A 116 -21.73 15.54 -28.59
C HIS A 116 -22.36 16.59 -29.52
N ASN A 117 -23.69 16.64 -29.55
CA ASN A 117 -24.44 17.61 -30.38
C ASN A 117 -24.11 19.05 -29.96
N LYS A 118 -24.05 19.33 -28.65
CA LYS A 118 -23.66 20.64 -28.14
C LYS A 118 -22.27 21.06 -28.63
N LYS A 119 -21.31 20.13 -28.66
CA LYS A 119 -19.96 20.37 -29.16
C LYS A 119 -19.95 20.67 -30.66
N LEU A 120 -20.67 19.90 -31.47
CA LEU A 120 -20.79 20.14 -32.92
C LEU A 120 -21.42 21.51 -33.20
N LEU A 121 -22.51 21.85 -32.52
CA LEU A 121 -23.19 23.13 -32.67
C LEU A 121 -22.32 24.33 -32.25
N GLN A 122 -21.41 24.16 -31.29
CA GLN A 122 -20.44 25.19 -30.92
C GLN A 122 -19.37 25.36 -32.00
N GLN A 123 -18.92 24.28 -32.62
CA GLN A 123 -17.93 24.33 -33.71
C GLN A 123 -18.48 25.03 -34.96
N HIS A 124 -19.76 24.84 -35.27
CA HIS A 124 -20.44 25.49 -36.40
C HIS A 124 -20.86 26.94 -36.13
N ARG A 125 -20.71 27.44 -34.89
CA ARG A 125 -21.07 28.83 -34.50
C ARG A 125 -19.89 29.81 -34.58
N ASN A 126 -18.67 29.31 -34.76
CA ASN A 126 -17.46 30.09 -35.02
C ASN A 126 -17.14 30.04 -36.51
#